data_AF-A0A232EIN0-F1
#
_entry.id   AF-A0A232EIN0-F1
#
_cell.length_a   1.000
_cell.length_b   1.000
_cell.length_c   1.000
_cell.angle_alpha   90.00
_cell.angle_beta   90.00
_cell.angle_gamma   90.00
#
_symmetry.space_group_name_H-M   'P 1'
#
loop_
_entity.id
_entity.type
_entity.pdbx_description
1 polymer ?
#
loop_
_entity_poly.entity_id
_entity_poly.type
_entity_poly.pdbx_seq_one_letter_code
_entity_poly.pdbx_strand_id
1 'polypeptide(L)'
;MGISKQTQETYAPVSRLSLIRATISISNKEDLEICQMDVKTAFLNGELEEEVFMEMPDGVNNSQDMRLTKVCKLKKSLYGLKVSSKKWNKNFSEEARKLGLGNNLHDPCLFTWRQKGKLAMVILYVDDMLIASNDTEKLKQIKSFE
;
A
#
# COMPACT_ATOMS: atom_id res chain seq x y z
N MET A 1 20.52 1.82 -11.43
CA MET A 1 19.64 2.54 -10.49
C MET A 1 20.47 2.97 -9.29
N GLY A 2 21.20 4.08 -9.41
CA GLY A 2 22.08 4.58 -8.37
C GLY A 2 21.44 5.77 -7.66
N ILE A 3 20.76 5.54 -6.55
CA ILE A 3 20.20 6.62 -5.72
C ILE A 3 21.24 6.96 -4.66
N SER A 4 21.84 8.16 -4.73
CA SER A 4 22.78 8.62 -3.70
C SER A 4 22.09 9.43 -2.62
N LYS A 5 22.24 8.93 -1.38
CA LYS A 5 22.36 9.61 -0.08
C LYS A 5 21.21 9.48 0.95
N GLN A 6 21.62 8.83 2.04
CA GLN A 6 21.17 8.81 3.45
C GLN A 6 19.84 8.12 3.81
N THR A 7 20.00 6.82 4.08
CA THR A 7 19.12 5.89 4.77
C THR A 7 18.75 6.35 6.19
N GLN A 8 17.58 6.98 6.34
CA GLN A 8 16.78 6.85 7.56
C GLN A 8 15.59 5.94 7.24
N GLU A 9 15.75 4.65 7.58
CA GLU A 9 14.75 3.58 7.54
C GLU A 9 13.74 3.59 6.37
N THR A 10 14.24 3.20 5.19
CA THR A 10 13.52 3.10 3.92
C THR A 10 12.86 1.72 3.73
N TYR A 11 12.19 1.19 4.75
CA TYR A 11 11.43 -0.07 4.62
C TYR A 11 9.96 0.24 4.33
N ALA A 12 9.51 -0.15 3.13
CA ALA A 12 8.09 -0.28 2.83
C ALA A 12 7.56 -1.51 3.57
N PRO A 13 6.48 -1.40 4.35
CA PRO A 13 5.83 -2.58 4.90
C PRO A 13 5.19 -3.33 3.72
N VAL A 14 5.77 -4.49 3.39
CA VAL A 14 5.21 -5.43 2.41
C VAL A 14 4.64 -6.59 3.20
N SER A 15 3.37 -6.93 2.94
CA SER A 15 2.78 -8.11 3.57
C SER A 15 3.60 -9.34 3.22
N ARG A 16 3.94 -10.12 4.24
CA ARG A 16 4.70 -11.36 4.07
C ARG A 16 3.78 -12.41 3.44
N LEU A 17 4.31 -13.24 2.56
CA LEU A 17 3.53 -14.34 1.98
C LEU A 17 2.98 -15.29 3.06
N SER A 18 3.67 -15.41 4.19
CA SER A 18 3.18 -16.15 5.36
C SER A 18 1.86 -15.60 5.89
N LEU A 19 1.68 -14.28 5.89
CA LEU A 19 0.46 -13.62 6.34
C LEU A 19 -0.69 -13.89 5.37
N ILE A 20 -0.45 -13.78 4.06
CA ILE A 20 -1.44 -14.13 3.03
C ILE A 20 -1.91 -15.58 3.21
N ARG A 21 -0.98 -16.54 3.38
CA ARG A 21 -1.31 -17.96 3.60
C ARG A 21 -2.09 -18.17 4.90
N ALA A 22 -1.70 -17.49 5.98
CA ALA A 22 -2.38 -17.57 7.26
C ALA A 22 -3.82 -17.05 7.14
N THR A 23 -4.02 -15.90 6.49
CA THR A 23 -5.34 -15.33 6.26
C THR A 23 -6.20 -16.25 5.40
N ILE A 24 -5.69 -16.82 4.30
CA ILE A 24 -6.46 -17.78 3.49
C ILE A 24 -6.85 -19.00 4.34
N SER A 25 -5.94 -19.52 5.16
CA SER A 25 -6.21 -20.65 6.06
C SER A 25 -7.30 -20.32 7.08
N ILE A 26 -7.25 -19.13 7.68
CA ILE A 26 -8.27 -18.64 8.62
C ILE A 26 -9.59 -18.42 7.90
N SER A 27 -9.58 -17.82 6.72
CA SER A 27 -10.78 -17.60 5.91
C SER A 27 -11.50 -18.89 5.59
N ASN A 28 -10.77 -19.95 5.25
CA ASN A 28 -11.36 -21.26 5.01
C ASN A 28 -11.94 -21.90 6.29
N LYS A 29 -11.31 -21.67 7.45
CA LYS A 29 -11.80 -22.19 8.73
C LYS A 29 -13.06 -21.45 9.22
N GLU A 30 -13.11 -20.14 9.02
CA GLU A 30 -14.15 -19.25 9.55
C GLU A 30 -15.24 -18.93 8.50
N ASP A 31 -15.20 -19.60 7.35
CA ASP A 31 -16.13 -19.43 6.21
C ASP A 31 -16.25 -17.97 5.75
N LEU A 32 -15.10 -17.33 5.52
CA LEU A 32 -15.03 -15.93 5.07
C LEU A 32 -15.00 -15.85 3.55
N GLU A 33 -15.75 -14.90 2.98
CA GLU A 33 -15.63 -14.52 1.58
C GLU A 33 -14.33 -13.75 1.35
N ILE A 34 -13.50 -14.21 0.40
CA ILE A 34 -12.25 -13.55 0.03
C ILE A 34 -12.45 -12.77 -1.27
N CYS A 35 -11.98 -11.52 -1.29
CA CYS A 35 -11.97 -10.65 -2.45
C CYS A 35 -10.61 -9.97 -2.59
N GLN A 36 -10.14 -9.80 -3.83
CA GLN A 36 -9.00 -8.96 -4.15
C GLN A 36 -9.49 -7.63 -4.73
N MET A 37 -8.79 -6.55 -4.42
CA MET A 37 -9.04 -5.21 -4.93
C MET A 37 -7.72 -4.57 -5.34
N ASP A 38 -7.67 -4.03 -6.56
CA ASP A 38 -6.54 -3.24 -7.06
C ASP A 38 -6.85 -1.75 -6.85
N VAL A 39 -5.97 -1.04 -6.14
CA VAL A 39 -6.14 0.40 -5.90
C VAL A 39 -5.40 1.19 -6.97
N LYS A 40 -6.15 1.61 -8.00
CA LYS A 40 -5.64 2.32 -9.18
C LYS A 40 -4.81 3.58 -8.89
N THR A 41 -4.97 4.19 -7.71
CA THR A 41 -4.33 5.48 -7.36
C THR A 41 -3.48 5.43 -6.09
N ALA A 42 -3.14 4.24 -5.59
CA ALA A 42 -2.43 4.04 -4.32
C ALA A 42 -1.20 4.95 -4.13
N PHE A 43 -0.42 5.17 -5.21
CA PHE A 43 0.79 5.99 -5.17
C PHE A 43 0.60 7.43 -5.66
N LEU A 44 -0.44 7.75 -6.41
CA LEU A 44 -0.62 9.10 -6.97
C LEU A 44 -1.25 10.10 -6.00
N ASN A 45 -1.80 9.60 -4.89
CA ASN A 45 -2.43 10.39 -3.82
C ASN A 45 -1.45 10.79 -2.70
N GLY A 46 -0.20 10.32 -2.76
CA GLY A 46 0.84 10.70 -1.80
C GLY A 46 1.57 11.97 -2.22
N GLU A 47 1.47 13.03 -1.43
CA GLU A 47 2.46 14.10 -1.46
C GLU A 47 3.79 13.57 -0.90
N LEU A 48 4.88 13.81 -1.64
CA LEU A 48 6.23 13.47 -1.22
C LEU A 48 6.68 14.50 -0.18
N GLU A 49 6.83 14.07 1.07
CA GLU A 49 7.43 14.89 2.14
C GLU A 49 8.95 15.05 1.94
N GLU A 50 9.57 14.10 1.24
CA GLU A 50 11.01 14.09 0.93
C GLU A 50 11.26 14.55 -0.51
N GLU A 51 12.37 15.26 -0.73
CA GLU A 51 12.80 15.64 -2.08
C GLU A 51 13.39 14.43 -2.80
N VAL A 52 12.56 13.74 -3.60
CA VAL A 52 13.01 12.65 -4.45
C VAL A 52 13.35 13.18 -5.85
N PHE A 53 14.56 12.88 -6.29
CA PHE A 53 15.05 13.17 -7.64
C PHE A 53 15.24 11.87 -8.43
N MET A 54 14.98 11.91 -9.73
CA MET A 54 15.23 10.80 -10.64
C MET A 54 15.98 11.27 -11.90
N GLU A 55 16.70 10.34 -12.52
CA GLU A 55 17.24 10.54 -13.86
C GLU A 55 16.11 10.80 -14.87
N MET A 56 16.42 11.57 -15.91
CA MET A 56 15.47 11.83 -16.98
C MET A 56 15.02 10.51 -17.63
N PRO A 57 13.70 10.22 -17.67
CA PRO A 57 13.21 8.97 -18.23
C PRO A 57 13.42 8.89 -19.75
N ASP A 58 13.51 7.65 -20.23
CA ASP A 58 13.57 7.38 -21.66
C ASP A 58 12.29 7.81 -22.37
N GLY A 59 12.42 8.30 -23.60
CA GLY A 59 11.29 8.82 -24.39
C GLY A 59 10.97 10.30 -24.20
N VAL A 60 11.61 11.01 -23.25
CA VAL A 60 11.52 12.48 -23.19
C VAL A 60 12.52 13.08 -24.20
N ASN A 61 12.02 13.91 -25.12
CA ASN A 61 12.81 14.60 -26.14
C ASN A 61 13.76 15.63 -25.49
N ASN A 62 14.96 15.17 -25.15
CA ASN A 62 15.99 15.97 -24.49
C ASN A 62 17.33 15.80 -25.22
N SER A 63 18.15 16.85 -25.25
CA SER A 63 19.54 16.73 -25.69
C SER A 63 20.32 15.79 -24.77
N GLN A 64 21.35 15.12 -25.31
CA GLN A 64 22.27 14.31 -24.49
C GLN A 64 22.86 15.11 -23.33
N ASP A 65 23.18 16.38 -23.58
CA ASP A 65 23.73 17.30 -22.57
C ASP A 65 22.74 17.57 -21.43
N MET A 66 21.44 17.70 -21.72
CA MET A 66 20.40 17.81 -20.69
C MET A 66 20.27 16.56 -19.82
N ARG A 67 20.46 15.36 -20.39
CA ARG A 67 20.40 14.10 -19.61
C ARG A 67 21.58 13.95 -18.65
N LEU A 68 22.74 14.53 -18.97
CA LEU A 68 23.93 14.47 -18.13
C LEU A 68 23.97 15.57 -17.06
N THR A 69 23.29 16.69 -17.29
CA THR A 69 23.38 17.89 -16.43
C THR A 69 22.14 18.17 -15.58
N LYS A 70 21.01 17.51 -15.86
CA LYS A 70 19.74 17.76 -15.16
C LYS A 70 19.10 16.47 -14.64
N VAL A 71 18.40 16.63 -13.52
CA VAL A 71 17.58 15.59 -12.88
C VAL A 71 16.14 16.08 -12.73
N CYS A 72 15.19 15.15 -12.72
CA CYS A 72 13.78 15.45 -12.47
C CYS A 72 13.49 15.43 -10.98
N LYS A 73 12.87 16.50 -10.45
CA LYS A 73 12.29 16.48 -9.11
C LYS A 73 10.87 15.93 -9.17
N LEU A 74 10.59 14.89 -8.38
CA LEU A 74 9.26 14.33 -8.29
C LEU A 74 8.38 15.21 -7.39
N LYS A 75 7.19 15.56 -7.90
CA LYS A 75 6.15 16.28 -7.14
C LYS A 75 5.14 15.34 -6.46
N LYS A 76 5.03 14.11 -6.96
CA LYS A 76 4.12 13.07 -6.47
C LYS A 76 4.87 11.74 -6.42
N SER A 77 4.43 10.84 -5.55
CA SER A 77 4.97 9.49 -5.53
C SER A 77 4.73 8.75 -6.85
N LEU A 78 5.71 7.94 -7.25
CA LEU A 78 5.67 7.10 -8.44
C LEU A 78 5.75 5.62 -8.05
N TYR A 79 5.24 4.76 -8.94
CA TYR A 79 5.35 3.31 -8.80
C TYR A 79 6.82 2.89 -8.65
N GLY A 80 7.08 1.92 -7.77
CA GLY A 80 8.42 1.36 -7.54
C GLY A 80 9.30 2.15 -6.57
N LEU A 81 8.87 3.32 -6.08
CA LEU A 81 9.54 4.00 -4.99
C LEU A 81 9.13 3.39 -3.64
N LYS A 82 10.10 2.98 -2.82
CA LYS A 82 9.83 2.43 -1.47
C LYS A 82 9.04 3.41 -0.58
N VAL A 83 9.25 4.70 -0.76
CA VAL A 83 8.54 5.77 -0.03
C VAL A 83 7.04 5.78 -0.37
N SER A 84 6.68 5.40 -1.60
CA SER A 84 5.28 5.39 -2.05
C SER A 84 4.47 4.30 -1.36
N SER A 85 5.02 3.10 -1.22
CA SER A 85 4.37 2.01 -0.46
C SER A 85 4.21 2.33 1.03
N LYS A 86 5.19 3.00 1.65
CA LYS A 86 5.10 3.45 3.05
C LYS A 86 3.99 4.49 3.23
N LYS A 87 3.91 5.48 2.33
CA LYS A 87 2.87 6.52 2.37
C LYS A 87 1.48 5.94 2.14
N TRP A 88 1.36 5.06 1.14
CA TRP A 88 0.12 4.32 0.88
C TRP A 88 -0.38 3.57 2.11
N ASN A 89 0.50 2.78 2.75
CA ASN A 89 0.14 2.05 3.97
C ASN A 89 -0.30 3.00 5.10
N LYS A 90 0.36 4.15 5.27
CA LYS A 90 -0.05 5.17 6.26
C LYS A 90 -1.43 5.75 5.96
N ASN A 91 -1.67 6.18 4.72
CA ASN A 91 -2.95 6.74 4.28
C ASN A 91 -4.09 5.73 4.49
N PHE A 92 -3.90 4.48 4.05
CA PHE A 92 -4.90 3.44 4.25
C PHE A 92 -5.10 3.13 5.73
N SER A 93 -4.04 3.13 6.56
CA SER A 93 -4.17 2.89 8.00
C SER A 93 -5.09 3.89 8.70
N GLU A 94 -5.02 5.16 8.30
CA GLU A 94 -5.89 6.21 8.83
C GLU A 94 -7.35 5.99 8.46
N GLU A 95 -7.61 5.55 7.23
CA GLU A 95 -8.95 5.27 6.70
C GLU A 95 -9.53 3.98 7.28
N ALA A 96 -8.71 2.93 7.36
CA ALA A 96 -9.03 1.68 8.04
C ALA A 96 -9.45 1.93 9.50
N ARG A 97 -8.76 2.83 10.21
CA ARG A 97 -9.12 3.23 11.57
C ARG A 97 -10.49 3.92 11.64
N LYS A 98 -10.84 4.76 10.66
CA LYS A 98 -12.19 5.37 10.58
C LYS A 98 -13.27 4.31 10.35
N LEU A 99 -12.94 3.26 9.60
CA LEU A 99 -13.78 2.07 9.44
C LEU A 99 -13.74 1.15 10.66
N GLY A 100 -13.03 1.47 11.74
CA GLY A 100 -12.94 0.64 12.94
C GLY A 100 -12.12 -0.65 12.77
N LEU A 101 -11.34 -0.77 11.70
CA LEU A 101 -10.34 -1.81 11.54
C LEU A 101 -9.11 -1.43 12.39
N GLY A 102 -8.73 -2.32 13.31
CA GLY A 102 -7.50 -2.17 14.10
C GLY A 102 -6.29 -2.64 13.31
N ASN A 103 -5.20 -1.87 13.35
CA ASN A 103 -3.91 -2.35 12.84
C ASN A 103 -3.27 -3.32 13.85
N ASN A 104 -2.45 -4.24 13.36
CA ASN A 104 -1.60 -5.04 14.23
C ASN A 104 -0.24 -4.36 14.41
N LEU A 105 0.20 -4.18 15.65
CA LEU A 105 1.53 -3.64 15.99
C LEU A 105 2.68 -4.47 15.40
N HIS A 106 2.47 -5.78 15.24
CA HIS A 106 3.48 -6.70 14.72
C HIS A 106 3.46 -6.83 13.19
N ASP A 107 2.34 -6.50 12.55
CA ASP A 107 2.15 -6.60 11.10
C ASP A 107 1.40 -5.36 10.59
N PRO A 108 2.11 -4.28 10.19
CA PRO A 108 1.51 -3.02 9.76
C PRO A 108 0.68 -3.11 8.47
N CYS A 109 0.73 -4.24 7.77
CA CYS A 109 -0.09 -4.52 6.59
C CYS A 109 -1.38 -5.27 6.91
N LEU A 110 -1.58 -5.74 8.15
CA LEU A 110 -2.77 -6.47 8.57
C LEU A 110 -3.71 -5.55 9.35
N PHE A 111 -4.95 -5.50 8.89
CA PHE A 111 -6.04 -4.83 9.58
C PHE A 111 -7.15 -5.83 9.88
N THR A 112 -7.69 -5.77 11.10
CA THR A 112 -8.75 -6.70 11.52
C THR A 112 -9.89 -5.96 12.17
N TRP A 113 -11.09 -6.48 11.98
CA TRP A 113 -12.30 -6.02 12.64
C TRP A 113 -13.08 -7.24 13.12
N ARG A 114 -13.57 -7.19 14.35
CA ARG A 114 -14.40 -8.24 14.94
C ARG A 114 -15.57 -7.63 15.68
N GLN A 115 -16.78 -8.12 15.41
CA GLN A 115 -17.97 -7.70 16.15
C GLN A 115 -19.04 -8.81 16.14
N LYS A 116 -19.52 -9.22 17.33
CA LYS A 116 -20.66 -10.15 17.47
C LYS A 116 -20.55 -11.41 16.57
N GLY A 117 -19.39 -12.05 16.53
CA GLY A 117 -19.14 -13.25 15.71
C GLY A 117 -18.79 -12.98 14.24
N LYS A 118 -18.86 -11.72 13.81
CA LYS A 118 -18.40 -11.28 12.49
C LYS A 118 -16.92 -10.92 12.52
N LEU A 119 -16.23 -11.20 11.43
CA LEU A 119 -14.80 -10.99 11.25
C LEU A 119 -14.57 -10.39 9.86
N ALA A 120 -13.75 -9.35 9.79
CA ALA A 120 -13.13 -8.88 8.57
C ALA A 120 -11.62 -8.77 8.76
N MET A 121 -10.87 -9.19 7.76
CA MET A 121 -9.41 -9.06 7.67
C MET A 121 -9.08 -8.37 6.36
N VAL A 122 -8.12 -7.44 6.41
CA VAL A 122 -7.61 -6.74 5.25
C VAL A 122 -6.09 -6.85 5.28
N ILE A 123 -5.51 -7.28 4.17
CA ILE A 123 -4.07 -7.31 3.95
C ILE A 123 -3.74 -6.35 2.82
N LEU A 124 -2.81 -5.43 3.08
CA LEU A 124 -2.18 -4.65 2.02
C LEU A 124 -0.92 -5.35 1.50
N TYR A 125 -0.87 -5.61 0.20
CA TYR A 125 0.30 -6.11 -0.50
C TYR A 125 0.65 -5.16 -1.64
N VAL A 126 1.55 -4.21 -1.37
CA VAL A 126 1.91 -3.16 -2.34
C VAL A 126 0.64 -2.39 -2.79
N ASP A 127 0.17 -2.57 -4.02
CA ASP A 127 -1.02 -1.93 -4.58
C ASP A 127 -2.29 -2.78 -4.45
N ASP A 128 -2.11 -4.06 -4.18
CA ASP A 128 -3.20 -5.01 -4.00
C ASP A 128 -3.70 -4.99 -2.56
N MET A 129 -5.01 -5.14 -2.42
CA MET A 129 -5.66 -5.38 -1.14
C MET A 129 -6.40 -6.71 -1.19
N LEU A 130 -6.08 -7.59 -0.24
CA LEU A 130 -6.84 -8.82 0.00
C LEU A 130 -7.79 -8.59 1.17
N ILE A 131 -9.08 -8.74 0.94
CA ILE A 131 -10.14 -8.58 1.93
C ILE A 131 -10.77 -9.95 2.18
N ALA A 132 -10.93 -10.33 3.44
CA ALA A 132 -11.68 -11.52 3.82
C ALA A 132 -12.72 -11.16 4.88
N SER A 133 -14.00 -11.51 4.68
CA SER A 133 -15.06 -11.17 5.64
C SER A 133 -16.25 -12.14 5.55
N ASN A 134 -16.90 -12.41 6.69
CA ASN A 134 -18.24 -13.03 6.73
C ASN A 134 -19.37 -12.00 6.93
N ASP A 135 -19.03 -10.72 6.89
CA ASP A 135 -19.97 -9.61 6.90
C ASP A 135 -19.94 -8.87 5.55
N THR A 136 -21.06 -8.94 4.83
CA THR A 136 -21.23 -8.35 3.50
C THR A 136 -21.34 -6.83 3.53
N GLU A 137 -21.90 -6.24 4.59
CA GLU A 137 -21.96 -4.78 4.76
C GLU A 137 -20.57 -4.22 5.01
N LYS A 138 -19.79 -4.90 5.85
CA LYS A 138 -18.42 -4.51 6.16
C LYS A 138 -17.53 -4.60 4.93
N LEU A 139 -17.68 -5.67 4.17
CA LEU A 139 -16.98 -5.87 2.91
C LEU A 139 -17.31 -4.77 1.89
N LYS A 140 -18.57 -4.32 1.80
CA LYS A 140 -18.96 -3.16 0.97
C LYS A 140 -18.33 -1.84 1.45
N GLN A 141 -18.30 -1.58 2.76
CA GLN A 141 -17.65 -0.39 3.33
C GLN A 141 -16.14 -0.34 3.05
N ILE A 142 -15.47 -1.48 3.09
CA ILE A 142 -14.03 -1.55 2.78
C ILE A 142 -13.81 -1.35 1.27
N LYS A 143 -14.68 -1.91 0.43
CA LYS A 143 -14.61 -1.78 -1.03
C LYS A 143 -14.99 -0.40 -1.55
N SER A 144 -15.72 0.42 -0.80
CA SER A 144 -16.01 1.80 -1.20
C SER A 144 -14.81 2.75 -1.09
N PHE A 145 -13.65 2.23 -0.67
CA PHE A 145 -12.40 2.95 -0.68
C PHE A 145 -11.82 2.97 -2.11
N GLU A 146 -12.02 4.08 -2.84
CA GLU A 146 -11.40 4.38 -4.14
C GLU A 146 -10.38 5.51 -4.05
#